data_AF-A0A450TCD6-F1
#
_entry.id   AF-A0A450TCD6-F1
#
_cell.length_a   1.000
_cell.length_b   1.000
_cell.length_c   1.000
_cell.angle_alpha   90.00
_cell.angle_beta   90.00
_cell.angle_gamma   90.00
#
_symmetry.space_group_name_H-M   'P 1'
#
loop_
_entity.id
_entity.type
_entity.pdbx_description
1 polymer ?
#
loop_
_entity_poly.entity_id
_entity_poly.type
_entity_poly.pdbx_seq_one_letter_code
_entity_poly.pdbx_strand_id
1 'polypeptide(L)' 'MKDEYDFSEAEQGRFYRPVEELDIPIYLDKEVKEFFLKKARERGGEFSLSETVNSLLKSDIAIAERFGEESKTWEESFPR' A
#
# COMPACT_ATOMS: atom_id res chain seq x y z
N MET A 1 -0.84 -33.68 13.98
CA MET A 1 -2.29 -33.46 13.69
C MET A 1 -3.09 -34.12 14.79
N LYS A 2 -4.25 -33.58 15.17
CA LYS A 2 -5.14 -34.25 16.13
C LYS A 2 -5.97 -35.32 15.42
N ASP A 3 -6.35 -36.36 16.15
CA ASP A 3 -7.16 -37.47 15.62
C ASP A 3 -8.62 -37.05 15.38
N GLU A 4 -9.14 -36.12 16.17
CA GLU A 4 -10.51 -35.61 16.06
C GLU A 4 -10.55 -34.08 16.22
N TYR A 5 -11.47 -33.45 15.47
CA TYR A 5 -11.75 -32.02 15.50
C TYR A 5 -13.26 -31.81 15.71
N ASP A 6 -13.61 -30.92 16.62
CA ASP A 6 -14.99 -30.50 16.86
C ASP A 6 -15.37 -29.39 15.86
N PHE A 7 -16.42 -29.64 15.07
CA PHE A 7 -16.97 -28.71 14.08
C PHE A 7 -18.38 -28.23 14.44
N SER A 8 -18.83 -28.41 15.70
CA SER A 8 -20.18 -28.01 16.14
C SER A 8 -20.47 -26.50 15.95
N GLU A 9 -19.45 -25.65 16.01
CA GLU A 9 -19.52 -24.20 15.74
C GLU A 9 -18.94 -23.81 14.36
N ALA A 10 -18.79 -24.77 13.44
CA ALA A 10 -18.22 -24.49 12.14
C ALA A 10 -19.23 -23.77 11.23
N GLU A 11 -18.83 -22.61 10.71
CA GLU A 11 -19.60 -21.83 9.75
C GLU A 11 -19.02 -22.03 8.34
N GLN A 12 -19.85 -22.50 7.40
CA GLN A 12 -19.46 -22.61 6.00
C GLN A 12 -19.18 -21.22 5.42
N GLY A 13 -18.00 -21.04 4.82
CA GLY A 13 -17.64 -19.78 4.18
C GLY A 13 -17.13 -18.68 5.12
N ARG A 14 -16.89 -18.96 6.41
CA ARG A 14 -16.37 -17.96 7.38
C ARG A 14 -15.11 -17.21 6.94
N PHE A 15 -14.27 -17.86 6.14
CA PHE A 15 -13.02 -17.28 5.61
C PHE A 15 -13.07 -17.02 4.10
N TYR A 16 -14.20 -17.30 3.44
CA TYR A 16 -14.36 -16.98 2.04
C TYR A 16 -14.43 -15.47 1.87
N ARG A 17 -13.61 -14.93 0.97
CA ARG A 17 -13.71 -13.54 0.51
C ARG A 17 -13.80 -13.55 -1.01
N PRO A 18 -14.73 -12.78 -1.61
CA PRO A 18 -14.73 -12.51 -3.03
C PRO A 18 -13.38 -11.97 -3.49
N VAL A 19 -12.98 -12.27 -4.72
CA VAL A 19 -11.68 -11.85 -5.27
C VAL A 19 -11.56 -10.33 -5.33
N GLU A 20 -12.69 -9.66 -5.53
CA GLU A 20 -12.83 -8.21 -5.61
C GLU A 20 -12.56 -7.51 -4.27
N GLU A 21 -12.67 -8.25 -3.15
CA GLU A 21 -12.41 -7.76 -1.79
C GLU A 21 -11.00 -8.14 -1.29
N LEU A 22 -10.19 -8.82 -2.10
CA LEU A 22 -8.84 -9.20 -1.71
C LEU A 22 -7.87 -8.03 -1.92
N ASP A 23 -7.33 -7.52 -0.83
CA ASP A 23 -6.17 -6.62 -0.87
C ASP A 23 -4.93 -7.39 -1.33
N ILE A 24 -4.50 -7.15 -2.57
CA ILE A 24 -3.32 -7.81 -3.14
C ILE A 24 -2.05 -7.15 -2.56
N PRO A 25 -1.14 -7.91 -1.94
CA PRO A 25 0.10 -7.35 -1.42
C PRO A 25 0.99 -6.87 -2.56
N ILE A 26 1.52 -5.66 -2.44
CA ILE A 26 2.53 -5.12 -3.34
C ILE A 26 3.91 -5.42 -2.74
N TYR A 27 4.71 -6.18 -3.48
CA TYR A 27 6.07 -6.50 -3.08
C TYR A 27 7.04 -5.41 -3.56
N LEU A 28 7.93 -4.98 -2.68
CA LEU A 28 9.03 -4.10 -3.03
C LEU A 28 10.23 -4.93 -3.47
N ASP A 29 10.97 -4.41 -4.44
CA ASP A 29 12.28 -4.94 -4.80
C ASP A 29 13.21 -4.97 -3.59
N LYS A 30 14.12 -5.95 -3.58
CA LYS A 30 15.00 -6.21 -2.44
C LYS A 30 15.79 -4.98 -2.00
N GLU A 31 16.40 -4.29 -2.95
CA GLU A 31 17.20 -3.07 -2.70
C GLU A 31 16.34 -1.95 -2.10
N VAL A 32 15.17 -1.72 -2.67
CA VAL A 32 14.21 -0.69 -2.22
C VAL A 32 13.75 -0.99 -0.79
N LYS A 33 13.39 -2.25 -0.51
CA LYS A 33 12.99 -2.71 0.81
C LYS A 33 14.11 -2.51 1.85
N GLU A 34 15.34 -2.89 1.52
CA GLU A 34 16.49 -2.73 2.41
C GLU A 34 16.78 -1.26 2.73
N PHE A 35 16.70 -0.39 1.72
CA PHE A 35 16.85 1.05 1.89
C PHE A 35 15.82 1.63 2.89
N PHE A 36 14.54 1.33 2.70
CA PHE A 36 13.49 1.85 3.58
C PHE A 36 13.51 1.22 4.97
N LEU A 37 13.87 -0.07 5.09
CA LEU A 37 14.07 -0.70 6.39
C LEU A 37 15.19 -0.04 7.19
N LYS A 38 16.31 0.31 6.53
CA LYS A 38 17.40 1.05 7.17
C LYS A 38 16.93 2.43 7.64
N LYS A 39 16.25 3.18 6.77
CA LYS A 39 15.68 4.50 7.08
C LYS A 39 14.67 4.47 8.23
N ALA A 40 13.79 3.47 8.27
CA ALA A 40 12.81 3.29 9.33
C ALA A 40 13.50 3.06 10.69
N ARG A 41 14.55 2.23 10.73
CA ARG A 41 15.35 1.98 11.94
C ARG A 41 16.07 3.23 12.44
N GLU A 42 16.59 4.06 11.52
CA GLU A 42 17.28 5.31 11.84
C GLU A 42 16.34 6.37 12.45
N ARG A 43 15.06 6.37 12.09
CA ARG A 43 14.05 7.33 12.58
C ARG A 43 13.51 7.02 13.99
N GLY A 44 13.98 5.94 14.61
CA GLY A 44 13.44 5.43 15.88
C GLY A 44 12.25 4.51 15.63
N GLY A 45 12.14 3.44 16.42
CA GLY A 45 11.23 2.31 16.20
C GLY A 45 9.73 2.60 16.19
N GLU A 46 9.31 3.87 16.21
CA GLU A 46 7.92 4.29 16.04
C GLU A 46 7.46 4.22 14.57
N PHE A 47 8.36 4.33 13.58
CA PHE A 47 7.97 4.24 12.16
C PHE A 47 8.14 2.84 11.60
N SER A 48 7.02 2.22 11.21
CA SER A 48 7.02 0.98 10.44
C SER A 48 7.48 1.21 8.99
N LEU A 49 7.95 0.14 8.34
CA LEU A 49 8.26 0.15 6.90
C LEU A 49 7.04 0.63 6.09
N SER A 50 5.85 0.16 6.45
CA SER A 50 4.61 0.52 5.79
C SER A 50 4.28 2.00 5.90
N GLU A 51 4.43 2.60 7.08
CA GLU A 51 4.21 4.05 7.26
C GLU A 51 5.21 4.88 6.46
N THR A 52 6.47 4.44 6.42
CA THR A 52 7.53 5.11 5.67
C THR A 52 7.23 5.12 4.18
N VAL A 53 6.88 3.96 3.61
CA VAL A 53 6.56 3.82 2.19
C VAL A 53 5.28 4.58 1.83
N ASN A 54 4.22 4.46 2.64
CA ASN A 54 2.98 5.18 2.41
C ASN A 54 3.15 6.72 2.47
N SER A 55 3.98 7.23 3.38
CA SER A 55 4.28 8.65 3.47
C SER A 55 4.97 9.17 2.21
N LEU A 56 5.93 8.40 1.67
CA LEU A 56 6.57 8.72 0.39
C LEU A 56 5.56 8.73 -0.76
N LEU A 57 4.76 7.67 -0.90
CA LEU A 57 3.79 7.55 -1.99
C LEU A 57 2.75 8.68 -1.97
N LYS A 58 2.26 9.07 -0.78
CA LYS A 58 1.35 10.22 -0.64
C LYS A 58 1.99 11.53 -1.10
N SER A 59 3.28 11.71 -0.81
CA SER A 59 4.03 12.89 -1.25
C SER A 59 4.17 12.91 -2.77
N ASP A 60 4.49 11.77 -3.37
CA ASP A 60 4.61 11.64 -4.83
C ASP A 60 3.27 11.86 -5.54
N ILE A 61 2.16 11.37 -4.98
CA ILE A 61 0.80 11.64 -5.49
C ILE A 61 0.53 13.15 -5.48
N ALA A 62 0.78 13.83 -4.37
CA ALA A 62 0.54 15.27 -4.27
C ALA A 62 1.39 16.09 -5.26
N ILE A 63 2.62 15.64 -5.53
CA ILE A 63 3.48 16.24 -6.56
C ILE A 63 2.89 16.00 -7.96
N ALA A 64 2.49 14.76 -8.25
CA ALA A 64 1.91 14.39 -9.55
C ALA A 64 0.61 15.16 -9.84
N GLU A 65 -0.26 15.31 -8.84
CA GLU A 65 -1.51 16.08 -8.96
C GLU A 65 -1.22 17.55 -9.30
N ARG A 66 -0.28 18.19 -8.59
CA ARG A 66 0.10 19.58 -8.87
C ARG A 66 0.61 19.76 -10.30
N PHE A 67 1.48 18.87 -10.77
CA PHE A 67 1.98 18.94 -12.15
C PHE A 67 0.89 18.69 -13.19
N GLY A 68 -0.07 17.81 -12.90
CA GLY A 68 -1.23 17.58 -13.77
C GLY A 68 -2.20 18.77 -13.82
N GLU A 69 -2.38 19.49 -12.71
CA GLU A 69 -3.16 20.73 -12.66
C GLU A 69 -2.47 21.85 -13.44
N GLU A 70 -1.14 21.98 -13.30
CA GLU A 70 -0.36 22.94 -14.07
C GLU A 70 -0.47 22.65 -15.58
N SER A 71 -0.28 21.41 -16.03
CA SER A 71 -0.41 21.09 -17.46
C SER A 71 -1.82 21.35 -18.00
N LYS A 72 -2.86 21.03 -17.22
CA LYS A 72 -4.25 21.29 -17.59
C LYS A 72 -4.55 22.78 -17.70
N THR A 73 -4.07 23.59 -16.74
CA THR A 73 -4.22 25.05 -16.79
C THR A 73 -3.48 25.67 -17.97
N TRP A 74 -2.30 25.16 -18.35
CA TRP A 74 -1.59 25.59 -19.56
C TRP A 74 -2.34 25.25 -20.86
N GLU A 75 -2.91 24.05 -20.98
CA GLU A 75 -3.70 23.62 -22.14
C GLU A 75 -5.03 24.39 -22.26
N GLU A 76 -5.67 24.73 -21.13
CA GLU A 76 -6.91 25.52 -21.09
C GLU A 76 -6.67 27.01 -21.39
N SER A 77 -5.52 27.57 -21.00
CA SER A 77 -5.18 28.99 -21.24
C SER A 77 -4.73 29.27 -22.67
N PHE A 78 -4.19 28.27 -23.37
CA PHE A 78 -3.73 28.38 -24.75
C PHE A 78 -4.27 27.23 -25.61
N PRO A 79 -5.60 27.20 -25.87
CA PRO A 79 -6.16 26.23 -26.80
C PRO A 79 -5.63 26.50 -28.21
N ARG A 80 -5.25 25.43 -28.93
CA ARG A 80 -4.75 25.52 -30.31
C ARG A 80 -5.80 26.04 -31.29
#